data_AF-A0A9W8D9N3-F1
#
_entry.id   AF-A0A9W8D9N3-F1
#
_cell.length_a   1.000
_cell.length_b   1.000
_cell.length_c   1.000
_cell.angle_alpha   90.00
_cell.angle_beta   90.00
_cell.angle_gamma   90.00
#
_symmetry.space_group_name_H-M   'P 1'
#
loop_
_entity.id
_entity.type
_entity.pdbx_description
1 polymer ?
#
loop_
_entity_poly.entity_id
_entity_poly.type
_entity_poly.pdbx_seq_one_letter_code
_entity_poly.pdbx_strand_id
1 'polypeptide(L)'
;MRGKEHPHPLARELFAVMERKRSNLSLAADVATKAELLALADSVGPYICVLKTHIDVIADFDADLVAQLQALAKKHDFLIFEVRMFADIGKRV
;
A
#
# COMPACT_ATOMS: atom_id res chain seq x y z
N MET A 1 8.19 -11.21 -20.30
CA MET A 1 8.21 -10.22 -19.18
C MET A 1 7.36 -10.76 -18.05
N ARG A 2 7.87 -10.82 -16.81
CA ARG A 2 7.21 -11.49 -15.66
C ARG A 2 5.77 -11.02 -15.39
N GLY A 3 5.43 -9.76 -15.72
CA GLY A 3 4.11 -9.18 -15.47
C GLY A 3 2.95 -9.72 -16.31
N LYS A 4 3.11 -9.91 -17.63
CA LYS A 4 1.97 -10.29 -18.50
C LYS A 4 1.52 -11.75 -18.32
N GLU A 5 2.47 -12.62 -18.00
CA GLU A 5 2.25 -14.07 -17.91
C GLU A 5 1.98 -14.54 -16.46
N HIS A 6 1.97 -13.63 -15.49
CA HIS A 6 1.76 -14.02 -14.09
C HIS A 6 0.31 -14.51 -13.87
N PRO A 7 0.09 -15.65 -13.18
CA PRO A 7 -1.24 -16.21 -12.96
C PRO A 7 -2.11 -15.32 -12.07
N HIS A 8 -1.50 -14.66 -11.07
CA HIS A 8 -2.23 -13.81 -10.11
C HIS A 8 -2.47 -12.38 -10.65
N PRO A 9 -3.72 -11.88 -10.72
CA PRO A 9 -4.03 -10.57 -11.29
C PRO A 9 -3.37 -9.41 -10.54
N LEU A 10 -3.34 -9.41 -9.20
CA LEU A 10 -2.67 -8.35 -8.41
C LEU A 10 -1.17 -8.28 -8.69
N ALA A 11 -0.52 -9.42 -8.95
CA ALA A 11 0.90 -9.43 -9.26
C ALA A 11 1.16 -8.85 -10.67
N ARG A 12 0.25 -9.10 -11.62
CA ARG A 12 0.31 -8.43 -12.93
C ARG A 12 0.21 -6.91 -12.78
N GLU A 13 -0.70 -6.44 -11.92
CA GLU A 13 -0.84 -5.01 -11.64
C GLU A 13 0.42 -4.44 -10.98
N LEU A 14 0.96 -5.11 -9.96
CA LEU A 14 2.21 -4.70 -9.32
C LEU A 14 3.35 -4.58 -10.34
N PHE A 15 3.55 -5.57 -11.20
CA PHE A 15 4.56 -5.50 -12.26
C PHE A 15 4.29 -4.35 -13.25
N ALA A 16 3.01 -4.07 -13.56
CA ALA A 16 2.65 -2.97 -14.43
C ALA A 16 2.95 -1.60 -13.77
N VAL A 17 2.63 -1.42 -12.49
CA VAL A 17 3.00 -0.25 -11.68
C VAL A 17 4.52 -0.06 -11.67
N MET A 18 5.27 -1.13 -11.37
CA MET A 18 6.73 -1.09 -11.30
C MET A 18 7.35 -0.66 -12.63
N GLU A 19 6.81 -1.16 -13.75
CA GLU A 19 7.25 -0.79 -15.10
C GLU A 19 6.91 0.66 -15.44
N ARG A 20 5.64 1.09 -15.24
CA ARG A 20 5.19 2.46 -15.50
C ARG A 20 5.99 3.49 -14.71
N LYS A 21 6.32 3.18 -13.46
CA LYS A 21 6.98 4.11 -12.52
C LYS A 21 8.49 3.93 -12.42
N ARG A 22 9.07 2.95 -13.11
CA ARG A 22 10.49 2.59 -13.00
C ARG A 22 10.93 2.39 -11.54
N SER A 23 10.05 1.86 -10.70
CA SER A 23 10.31 1.69 -9.27
C SER A 23 9.93 0.30 -8.82
N ASN A 24 10.79 -0.31 -8.02
CA ASN A 24 10.54 -1.53 -7.27
C ASN A 24 10.54 -1.29 -5.76
N LEU A 25 10.48 -0.02 -5.33
CA LEU A 25 10.52 0.37 -3.92
C LEU A 25 9.17 0.11 -3.26
N SER A 26 9.17 -0.72 -2.22
CA SER A 26 8.08 -0.85 -1.25
C SER A 26 8.47 -0.11 0.02
N LEU A 27 7.70 0.92 0.40
CA LEU A 27 7.96 1.68 1.63
C LEU A 27 7.14 1.12 2.79
N ALA A 28 7.76 0.88 3.94
CA ALA A 28 7.06 0.65 5.21
C ALA A 28 6.81 2.01 5.89
N ALA A 29 5.53 2.37 6.05
CA ALA A 29 5.11 3.67 6.57
C ALA A 29 4.72 3.56 8.06
N ASP A 30 5.72 3.32 8.91
CA ASP A 30 5.54 3.14 10.35
C ASP A 30 5.52 4.50 11.07
N VAL A 31 4.37 5.18 11.00
CA VAL A 31 4.08 6.45 11.68
C VAL A 31 2.89 6.27 12.62
N ALA A 32 2.67 7.21 13.55
CA ALA A 32 1.68 7.04 14.62
C ALA A 32 0.33 7.72 14.34
N THR A 33 0.27 8.63 13.36
CA THR A 33 -0.94 9.43 13.11
C THR A 33 -1.42 9.36 11.66
N LYS A 34 -2.74 9.52 11.48
CA LYS A 34 -3.40 9.64 10.17
C LYS A 34 -2.77 10.75 9.32
N ALA A 35 -2.51 11.90 9.94
CA ALA A 35 -1.95 13.07 9.23
C ALA A 35 -0.55 12.79 8.67
N GLU A 36 0.34 12.20 9.47
CA GLU A 36 1.68 11.83 9.03
C GLU A 36 1.65 10.77 7.93
N LEU A 37 0.77 9.76 8.06
CA LEU A 37 0.65 8.69 7.09
C LEU A 37 0.20 9.21 5.72
N LEU A 38 -0.79 10.10 5.70
CA LEU A 38 -1.28 10.72 4.48
C LEU A 38 -0.25 11.65 3.84
N ALA A 39 0.45 12.46 4.64
CA ALA A 39 1.52 13.34 4.14
C ALA A 39 2.70 12.55 3.57
N LEU A 40 3.09 11.47 4.25
CA LEU A 40 4.14 10.57 3.77
C LEU A 40 3.69 9.89 2.47
N ALA A 41 2.48 9.33 2.41
CA ALA A 41 1.95 8.66 1.24
C ALA A 41 1.83 9.59 0.02
N ASP A 42 1.44 10.86 0.21
CA ASP A 42 1.37 11.83 -0.88
C ASP A 42 2.75 12.25 -1.38
N SER A 43 3.72 12.43 -0.49
CA SER A 43 5.08 12.86 -0.85
C SER A 43 5.91 11.76 -1.53
N VAL A 44 5.84 10.53 -1.02
CA VAL A 44 6.60 9.38 -1.56
C VAL A 44 5.86 8.64 -2.67
N GLY A 45 4.55 8.87 -2.79
CA GLY A 45 3.63 8.23 -3.73
C GLY A 45 4.21 8.07 -5.13
N PRO A 46 4.75 9.13 -5.78
CA PRO A 46 5.31 9.03 -7.14
C PRO A 46 6.48 8.06 -7.30
N TYR A 47 7.16 7.68 -6.21
CA TYR A 47 8.42 6.94 -6.24
C TYR A 47 8.31 5.48 -5.76
N ILE A 48 7.16 5.06 -5.22
CA ILE A 48 6.96 3.70 -4.66
C ILE A 48 6.02 2.87 -5.54
N CYS A 49 6.18 1.55 -5.56
CA CYS A 49 5.18 0.63 -6.13
C CYS A 49 4.20 0.09 -5.07
N VAL A 50 4.62 0.06 -3.80
CA VAL A 50 3.81 -0.43 -2.67
C VAL A 50 4.01 0.47 -1.45
N LEU A 51 2.92 0.82 -0.79
CA LEU A 51 2.90 1.39 0.56
C LEU A 51 2.49 0.29 1.54
N LYS A 52 3.39 -0.11 2.43
CA LYS A 52 3.12 -1.03 3.54
C LYS A 52 2.64 -0.24 4.77
N THR A 53 1.55 -0.67 5.36
CA THR A 53 0.93 -0.03 6.53
C THR A 53 0.83 -1.00 7.70
N HIS A 54 0.80 -0.45 8.91
CA HIS A 54 0.32 -1.09 10.13
C HIS A 54 -0.80 -0.19 10.67
N ILE A 55 -2.04 -0.40 10.25
CA ILE A 55 -3.13 0.51 10.66
C ILE A 55 -3.46 0.40 12.16
N ASP A 56 -3.07 -0.70 12.79
CA ASP A 56 -3.26 -0.97 14.22
C ASP A 56 -2.41 -0.09 15.14
N VAL A 57 -1.36 0.55 14.61
CA VAL A 57 -0.53 1.50 15.39
C VAL A 57 -0.94 2.97 15.18
N ILE A 58 -1.91 3.25 14.32
CA ILE A 58 -2.42 4.61 14.08
C ILE A 58 -3.38 5.01 15.19
N ALA A 59 -2.98 6.00 16.00
CA ALA A 59 -3.70 6.41 17.20
C ALA A 59 -5.10 7.00 16.92
N ASP A 60 -5.26 7.66 15.79
CA ASP A 60 -6.47 8.37 15.35
C ASP A 60 -7.09 7.71 14.10
N PHE A 61 -7.04 6.38 14.02
CA PHE A 61 -7.63 5.61 12.93
C PHE A 61 -9.15 5.83 12.83
N ASP A 62 -9.62 6.12 11.61
CA ASP A 62 -11.02 6.14 11.23
C ASP A 62 -11.23 5.61 9.81
N ALA A 63 -12.49 5.41 9.41
CA ALA A 63 -12.81 4.94 8.06
C ALA A 63 -12.44 5.95 6.96
N ASP A 64 -12.32 7.23 7.30
CA ASP A 64 -11.94 8.28 6.38
C ASP A 64 -10.45 8.20 5.98
N LEU A 65 -9.56 7.76 6.89
CA LEU A 65 -8.18 7.43 6.56
C LEU A 65 -8.10 6.42 5.41
N VAL A 66 -8.93 5.37 5.44
CA VAL A 66 -8.97 4.35 4.39
C VAL A 66 -9.35 4.96 3.04
N ALA A 67 -10.40 5.80 3.02
CA ALA A 67 -10.84 6.47 1.80
C ALA A 67 -9.76 7.40 1.23
N GLN A 68 -9.08 8.17 2.09
CA GLN A 68 -8.00 9.07 1.69
C GLN A 68 -6.77 8.31 1.18
N LEU A 69 -6.37 7.21 1.84
CA LEU A 69 -5.26 6.36 1.37
C LEU A 69 -5.57 5.72 0.00
N GLN A 70 -6.80 5.26 -0.22
CA GLN A 70 -7.23 4.75 -1.52
C GLN A 70 -7.17 5.83 -2.60
N ALA A 71 -7.57 7.06 -2.27
CA ALA A 71 -7.47 8.19 -3.20
C ALA A 71 -6.00 8.49 -3.55
N LEU A 72 -5.08 8.46 -2.58
CA LEU A 72 -3.64 8.63 -2.81
C LEU A 72 -3.04 7.48 -3.63
N ALA A 73 -3.40 6.23 -3.34
CA ALA A 73 -2.98 5.05 -4.10
C ALA A 73 -3.39 5.17 -5.58
N LYS A 74 -4.61 5.64 -5.84
CA LYS A 74 -5.10 5.91 -7.20
C LYS A 74 -4.40 7.10 -7.84
N LYS A 75 -4.19 8.19 -7.10
CA LYS A 75 -3.52 9.42 -7.58
C LYS A 75 -2.09 9.14 -8.03
N HIS A 76 -1.35 8.36 -7.25
CA HIS A 76 0.08 8.13 -7.43
C HIS A 76 0.43 6.77 -8.03
N ASP A 77 -0.55 5.93 -8.33
CA ASP A 77 -0.35 4.60 -8.92
C ASP A 77 0.55 3.72 -8.04
N PHE A 78 0.09 3.36 -6.84
CA PHE A 78 0.76 2.37 -5.97
C PHE A 78 -0.26 1.43 -5.33
N LEU A 79 0.20 0.27 -4.87
CA LEU A 79 -0.63 -0.68 -4.12
C LEU A 79 -0.49 -0.48 -2.61
N ILE A 80 -1.55 -0.74 -1.85
CA ILE A 80 -1.52 -0.73 -0.38
C ILE A 80 -1.36 -2.17 0.11
N PHE A 81 -0.44 -2.41 1.05
CA PHE A 81 -0.25 -3.70 1.69
C PHE A 81 -0.28 -3.57 3.21
N GLU A 82 -1.39 -3.97 3.81
CA GLU A 82 -1.50 -4.04 5.27
C GLU A 82 -0.68 -5.20 5.84
N VAL A 83 0.24 -4.88 6.73
CA VAL A 83 1.19 -5.81 7.33
C VAL A 83 0.63 -6.36 8.63
N ARG A 84 -0.60 -6.89 8.58
CA ARG A 84 -1.31 -7.36 9.78
C ARG A 84 -0.65 -8.59 10.43
N MET A 85 0.20 -9.31 9.69
CA MET A 85 0.84 -10.56 10.12
C MET A 85 -0.18 -11.56 10.69
N PHE A 86 -1.22 -11.90 9.91
CA PHE A 86 -2.21 -12.90 10.32
C PHE A 86 -1.52 -14.22 10.72
N ALA A 87 -1.74 -14.64 11.97
CA ALA A 87 -1.11 -15.81 12.58
C ALA A 87 -2.11 -16.69 13.37
N ASP A 88 -3.41 -16.53 13.09
CA ASP A 88 -4.48 -17.41 13.59
C ASP A 88 -4.97 -18.35 12.47
N ILE A 89 -5.89 -19.25 12.77
CA ILE A 89 -6.42 -20.27 11.85
C ILE A 89 -7.87 -20.02 11.46
N GLY A 90 -8.22 -20.41 10.23
CA GLY A 90 -9.61 -20.58 9.79
C GLY A 90 -10.47 -19.32 9.94
N LYS A 91 -11.49 -19.37 10.79
CA LYS A 91 -12.52 -18.33 10.94
C LYS A 91 -12.04 -17.05 11.65
N ARG A 92 -10.88 -17.09 12.31
CA ARG A 92 -10.40 -15.99 13.18
C ARG A 92 -9.30 -15.12 12.57
N VAL A 93 -8.93 -15.35 11.30
CA VAL A 93 -8.11 -14.40 10.50
C VAL A 93 -8.96 -13.29 9.90
#